data_AF-A0A9D4VE47-F1
#
_entry.id   AF-A0A9D4VE47-F1
#
_cell.length_a   1.000
_cell.length_b   1.000
_cell.length_c   1.000
_cell.angle_alpha   90.00
_cell.angle_beta   90.00
_cell.angle_gamma   90.00
#
_symmetry.space_group_name_H-M   'P 1'
#
loop_
_entity.id
_entity.type
_entity.pdbx_description
1 polymer ?
#
loop_
_entity_poly.entity_id
_entity_poly.type
_entity_poly.pdbx_seq_one_letter_code
_entity_poly.pdbx_strand_id
1 'polypeptide(L)'
;MRIALGAAKGLAFLHGAPKPVIYRDVKTSNILLDTDYMAKISDFGLAKDGPLGDKTHVSTRVMGTYGYVAPEYVTTGKSPKPRVMVGIPYN
;
A
#
# COMPACT_ATOMS: atom_id res chain seq x y z
N MET A 1 4.51 10.82 17.35
CA MET A 1 4.03 10.63 15.96
C MET A 1 5.11 10.15 14.97
N ARG A 2 6.12 9.35 15.41
CA ARG A 2 7.27 8.94 14.55
C ARG A 2 6.97 7.74 13.66
N ILE A 3 6.25 6.74 14.18
CA ILE A 3 5.95 5.48 13.47
C ILE A 3 5.04 5.72 12.26
N ALA A 4 3.91 6.38 12.46
CA ALA A 4 2.97 6.71 11.38
C ALA A 4 3.63 7.54 10.27
N LEU A 5 4.48 8.51 10.65
CA LEU A 5 5.24 9.31 9.69
C LEU A 5 6.24 8.46 8.89
N GLY A 6 6.96 7.55 9.55
CA GLY A 6 7.90 6.64 8.87
C GLY A 6 7.19 5.69 7.90
N ALA A 7 6.07 5.09 8.32
CA ALA A 7 5.25 4.24 7.46
C ALA A 7 4.70 5.01 6.24
N ALA A 8 4.20 6.23 6.45
CA ALA A 8 3.72 7.09 5.37
C ALA A 8 4.84 7.48 4.40
N LYS A 9 6.05 7.77 4.88
CA LYS A 9 7.23 8.03 4.04
C LYS A 9 7.61 6.81 3.20
N GLY A 10 7.60 5.62 3.79
CA GLY A 10 7.84 4.36 3.06
C GLY A 10 6.81 4.13 1.95
N LEU A 11 5.52 4.35 2.24
CA LEU A 11 4.45 4.21 1.24
C LEU A 11 4.60 5.26 0.13
N ALA A 12 4.89 6.51 0.49
CA ALA A 12 5.14 7.58 -0.47
C ALA A 12 6.34 7.27 -1.38
N PHE A 13 7.41 6.67 -0.84
CA PHE A 13 8.56 6.23 -1.63
C PHE A 13 8.18 5.18 -2.67
N LEU A 14 7.43 4.14 -2.27
CA LEU A 14 6.95 3.10 -3.20
C LEU A 14 6.06 3.68 -4.30
N HIS A 15 5.21 4.64 -3.96
CA HIS A 15 4.26 5.24 -4.88
C HIS A 15 4.92 6.25 -5.84
N GLY A 16 5.96 6.96 -5.38
CA GLY A 16 6.67 7.99 -6.14
C GLY A 16 7.83 7.45 -7.00
N ALA A 17 8.14 6.16 -6.93
CA ALA A 17 9.20 5.57 -7.73
C ALA A 17 8.91 5.65 -9.25
N PRO A 18 9.94 5.72 -10.12
CA PRO A 18 9.76 5.71 -11.59
C PRO A 18 8.96 4.51 -12.11
N LYS A 19 9.05 3.39 -11.39
CA LYS A 19 8.14 2.24 -11.50
C LYS A 19 7.36 2.17 -10.18
N PRO A 20 6.16 2.76 -10.10
CA PRO A 20 5.39 2.78 -8.87
C PRO A 20 5.09 1.36 -8.39
N VAL A 21 5.02 1.14 -7.08
CA VAL A 21 4.65 -0.14 -6.48
C VAL A 21 3.37 0.02 -5.68
N ILE A 22 2.40 -0.86 -5.93
CA ILE A 22 1.17 -0.98 -5.15
C ILE A 22 1.40 -2.06 -4.09
N TYR A 23 1.52 -1.65 -2.83
CA TYR A 23 1.88 -2.56 -1.73
C TYR A 23 0.76 -3.55 -1.33
N ARG A 24 -0.51 -3.12 -1.42
CA ARG A 24 -1.76 -3.91 -1.18
C ARG A 24 -1.96 -4.55 0.21
N ASP A 25 -0.98 -4.55 1.10
CA ASP A 25 -1.13 -5.17 2.43
C ASP A 25 -0.76 -4.25 3.60
N VAL A 26 -1.28 -3.02 3.58
CA VAL A 26 -1.06 -2.04 4.67
C VAL A 26 -1.76 -2.51 5.94
N LYS A 27 -0.98 -2.98 6.93
CA LYS A 27 -1.44 -3.32 8.29
C LYS A 27 -0.32 -3.13 9.30
N THR A 28 -0.68 -2.95 10.57
CA THR A 28 0.30 -2.72 11.64
C THR A 28 1.30 -3.86 11.80
N SER A 29 0.88 -5.11 11.58
CA SER A 29 1.77 -6.27 11.63
C SER A 29 2.84 -6.31 10.53
N ASN A 30 2.69 -5.50 9.47
CA ASN A 30 3.67 -5.38 8.39
C ASN A 30 4.50 -4.09 8.47
N ILE A 31 4.39 -3.34 9.58
CA ILE A 31 5.25 -2.20 9.88
C ILE A 31 6.21 -2.64 10.99
N LEU A 32 7.43 -2.97 10.59
CA LEU A 32 8.50 -3.33 11.53
C LEU A 32 9.14 -2.09 12.12
N LEU A 33 9.67 -2.22 13.33
CA LEU A 33 10.44 -1.19 14.00
C LEU A 33 11.87 -1.70 14.20
N ASP A 34 12.85 -0.87 13.90
CA ASP A 34 14.23 -1.12 14.34
C ASP A 34 14.49 -0.61 15.76
N THR A 35 15.73 -0.74 16.22
CA THR A 35 16.17 -0.35 17.57
C THR A 35 15.97 1.14 17.86
N ASP A 36 15.86 1.98 16.83
CA ASP A 36 15.64 3.44 16.95
C ASP A 36 14.17 3.84 16.79
N TYR A 37 13.26 2.84 16.79
CA TYR A 37 11.83 2.99 16.53
C TYR A 37 11.53 3.61 15.16
N MET A 38 12.39 3.37 14.16
CA MET A 38 12.12 3.76 12.78
C MET A 38 11.25 2.70 12.10
N ALA A 39 10.15 3.15 11.50
CA ALA A 39 9.21 2.28 10.81
C ALA A 39 9.77 1.83 9.45
N LYS A 40 9.67 0.52 9.17
CA LYS A 40 10.04 -0.11 7.90
C LYS A 40 8.87 -0.96 7.41
N ILE A 41 8.55 -0.84 6.12
CA ILE A 41 7.52 -1.65 5.48
C ILE A 41 8.13 -3.03 5.18
N SER A 42 7.46 -4.10 5.60
CA SER A 42 7.86 -5.49 5.33
C SER A 42 6.85 -6.20 4.42
N ASP A 43 7.03 -7.50 4.17
CA ASP A 43 6.08 -8.37 3.44
C ASP A 43 5.53 -7.80 2.12
N PHE A 44 6.35 -7.91 1.08
CA PHE A 44 5.97 -7.53 -0.28
C PHE A 44 5.31 -8.69 -1.05
N GLY A 45 4.87 -9.76 -0.38
CA GLY A 45 4.28 -10.93 -1.04
C GLY A 45 3.03 -10.62 -1.86
N LEU A 46 2.31 -9.56 -1.49
CA LEU A 46 1.15 -9.04 -2.23
C LEU A 46 1.47 -7.79 -3.06
N ALA A 47 2.70 -7.30 -3.06
CA ALA A 47 3.05 -6.11 -3.83
C ALA A 47 2.90 -6.35 -5.34
N LYS A 48 2.57 -5.29 -6.08
CA LYS A 48 2.42 -5.34 -7.52
C LYS A 48 2.94 -4.08 -8.17
N ASP A 49 3.53 -4.20 -9.35
CA ASP A 49 3.86 -3.03 -10.16
C ASP A 49 2.61 -2.20 -10.43
N GLY A 50 2.74 -0.90 -10.19
CA GLY A 50 1.73 0.10 -10.48
C GLY A 50 1.64 0.37 -11.99
N PRO A 51 0.59 1.10 -12.40
CA PRO A 51 0.38 1.38 -13.81
C PRO A 51 1.40 2.41 -14.30
N LEU A 52 1.94 2.19 -15.51
CA LEU A 52 2.89 3.08 -16.18
C LEU A 52 2.16 4.02 -17.16
N GLY A 53 2.69 5.24 -17.31
CA GLY A 53 2.14 6.28 -18.17
C GLY A 53 0.72 6.71 -17.76
N ASP A 54 -0.18 6.76 -18.75
CA ASP A 54 -1.53 7.30 -18.58
C ASP A 54 -2.53 6.29 -17.98
N LYS A 55 -2.12 5.03 -17.79
CA LYS A 55 -2.99 3.99 -17.21
C LYS A 55 -3.37 4.34 -15.77
N THR A 56 -4.65 4.31 -15.42
CA THR A 56 -5.14 4.73 -14.09
C THR A 56 -5.27 3.59 -13.08
N HIS A 57 -5.19 2.34 -13.51
CA HIS A 57 -5.37 1.16 -12.65
C HIS A 57 -4.61 -0.07 -13.15
N VAL A 58 -4.50 -1.08 -12.29
CA VAL A 58 -4.00 -2.42 -12.61
C VAL A 58 -5.13 -3.41 -12.37
N SER A 59 -5.52 -4.15 -13.41
CA SER A 59 -6.47 -5.26 -13.28
C SER A 59 -5.74 -6.47 -12.71
N THR A 60 -6.18 -6.96 -11.55
CA THR A 60 -5.53 -8.08 -10.86
C THR A 60 -6.55 -8.78 -9.97
N ARG A 61 -6.29 -10.04 -9.59
CA ARG A 61 -7.09 -10.72 -8.58
C ARG A 61 -7.16 -9.84 -7.33
N VAL A 62 -8.33 -9.75 -6.71
CA VAL A 62 -8.51 -9.05 -5.43
C VAL A 62 -7.67 -9.78 -4.38
N MET A 63 -6.67 -9.07 -3.84
CA MET A 63 -5.74 -9.56 -2.82
C MET A 63 -5.50 -8.43 -1.81
N GLY A 64 -5.36 -8.76 -0.53
CA GLY A 64 -5.13 -7.81 0.56
C GLY A 64 -5.80 -8.26 1.85
N THR A 65 -5.52 -7.59 2.96
CA THR A 65 -6.15 -7.90 4.26
C THR A 65 -7.55 -7.29 4.37
N TYR A 66 -8.55 -8.12 4.69
CA TYR A 66 -9.95 -7.69 4.89
C TYR A 66 -10.04 -6.52 5.89
N GLY A 67 -10.88 -5.52 5.60
CA GLY A 67 -10.98 -4.28 6.38
C GLY A 67 -9.98 -3.17 5.99
N TYR A 68 -8.93 -3.51 5.23
CA TYR A 68 -7.93 -2.55 4.72
C TYR A 68 -7.97 -2.38 3.19
N VAL A 69 -8.70 -3.27 2.49
CA VAL A 69 -8.88 -3.21 1.04
C VAL A 69 -9.92 -2.16 0.69
N ALA A 70 -9.63 -1.32 -0.31
CA ALA A 70 -10.58 -0.35 -0.86
C ALA A 70 -11.87 -1.05 -1.39
N PRO A 71 -13.08 -0.57 -1.03
CA PRO A 71 -14.34 -1.19 -1.45
C PRO A 71 -14.52 -1.23 -2.98
N GLU A 72 -14.03 -0.21 -3.68
CA GLU A 72 -14.04 -0.16 -5.14
C GLU A 72 -13.14 -1.23 -5.78
N TYR A 73 -12.02 -1.58 -5.13
CA TYR A 73 -11.14 -2.64 -5.61
C TYR A 73 -11.76 -4.03 -5.40
N VAL A 74 -12.45 -4.25 -4.28
CA VAL A 74 -13.20 -5.50 -4.02
C VAL A 74 -14.26 -5.74 -5.08
N THR A 75 -14.96 -4.68 -5.50
CA THR A 75 -16.07 -4.78 -6.45
C THR A 75 -15.59 -4.96 -7.89
N THR A 76 -14.53 -4.26 -8.27
CA THR A 76 -14.12 -4.15 -9.69
C THR A 76 -12.91 -4.99 -10.07
N GLY A 77 -12.14 -5.48 -9.09
CA GLY A 77 -10.82 -6.09 -9.33
C GLY A 77 -9.79 -5.13 -9.92
N LYS A 78 -10.09 -3.81 -9.96
CA LYS A 78 -9.18 -2.78 -10.46
C LYS A 78 -8.51 -2.10 -9.28
N SER A 79 -7.22 -2.33 -9.12
CA SER A 79 -6.42 -1.61 -8.12
C SER A 79 -6.11 -0.22 -8.69
N PRO A 80 -6.53 0.88 -8.03
CA PRO A 80 -6.25 2.22 -8.52
C PRO A 80 -4.75 2.52 -8.49
N LYS A 81 -4.34 3.58 -9.21
CA LYS A 81 -2.99 4.17 -9.06
C LYS A 81 -2.64 4.30 -7.59
N PRO A 82 -1.39 3.98 -7.20
CA PRO A 82 -0.95 4.12 -5.81
C PRO A 82 -1.16 5.56 -5.33
N ARG A 83 -2.22 5.78 -4.56
CA ARG A 83 -2.49 7.01 -3.80
C ARG A 83 -2.19 6.70 -2.35
N VAL A 84 -1.89 7.72 -1.55
CA VAL A 84 -1.73 7.55 -0.10
C VAL A 84 -3.09 7.13 0.48
N MET A 85 -3.36 5.82 0.47
CA MET A 85 -4.44 5.22 1.22
C MET A 85 -3.92 5.08 2.64
N VAL A 86 -4.23 6.07 3.47
CA VAL A 86 -4.14 5.88 4.92
C VAL A 86 -5.15 4.78 5.22
N GLY A 87 -4.66 3.56 5.46
CA GLY A 87 -5.46 2.42 5.87
C GLY A 87 -6.04 2.69 7.25
N ILE A 88 -7.07 3.51 7.31
CA ILE A 88 -7.97 3.56 8.45
C ILE A 88 -8.95 2.40 8.23
N PRO A 89 -9.06 1.45 9.16
CA PRO A 89 -10.03 0.37 9.03
C PRO A 89 -11.42 0.97 8.82
N TYR A 90 -12.16 0.47 7.83
CA TYR A 90 -13.58 0.77 7.69
C TYR A 90 -14.30 0.02 8.81
N ASN A 91 -14.55 0.69 9.94
CA ASN A 91 -15.39 0.21 11.02
C ASN A 91 -16.66 1.05 11.07
#